data_AF-A0A9W6CE30-F1
#
_entry.id   AF-A0A9W6CE30-F1
#
_cell.length_a   1.000
_cell.length_b   1.000
_cell.length_c   1.000
_cell.angle_alpha   90.00
_cell.angle_beta   90.00
_cell.angle_gamma   90.00
#
_symmetry.space_group_name_H-M   'P 1'
#
loop_
_entity.id
_entity.type
_entity.pdbx_description
1 polymer ?
#
loop_
_entity_poly.entity_id
_entity_poly.type
_entity_poly.pdbx_seq_one_letter_code
_entity_poly.pdbx_strand_id
1 'polypeptide(L)'
;MTRAPARHGLDGLAAEPKETVQVAEDVSDSPAGFAKEQLKSFIERIERLEEEKKAIADDIKDVFAEAKANGFDVKALRTILKIRKEDVDERKEHEAIVDLYMQALGIFV
;
A
#
# COMPACT_ATOMS: atom_id res chain seq x y z
N MET A 1 -34.06 50.08 -60.95
CA MET A 1 -32.71 49.86 -60.39
C MET A 1 -32.49 50.90 -59.30
N THR A 2 -32.45 50.48 -58.03
CA THR A 2 -31.52 50.91 -56.95
C THR A 2 -31.98 50.27 -55.64
N ARG A 3 -31.00 49.91 -54.81
CA ARG A 3 -31.00 48.83 -53.81
C ARG A 3 -30.74 49.43 -52.41
N ALA A 4 -31.59 49.06 -51.43
CA ALA A 4 -31.32 48.87 -49.98
C ALA A 4 -30.74 50.08 -49.17
N PRO A 5 -30.72 50.12 -47.80
CA PRO A 5 -30.78 49.00 -46.86
C PRO A 5 -31.68 49.12 -45.61
N ALA A 6 -31.82 47.97 -44.95
CA ALA A 6 -32.46 47.73 -43.66
C ALA A 6 -31.62 48.22 -42.46
N ARG A 7 -32.32 48.52 -41.36
CA ARG A 7 -31.99 48.48 -39.91
C ARG A 7 -33.05 49.37 -39.21
N HIS A 8 -33.61 49.09 -38.04
CA HIS A 8 -33.05 48.57 -36.81
C HIS A 8 -34.24 48.28 -35.87
N GLY A 9 -34.36 47.07 -35.35
CA GLY A 9 -35.40 46.69 -34.39
C GLY A 9 -34.85 45.57 -33.53
N LEU A 10 -34.06 45.96 -32.54
CA LEU A 10 -33.53 45.11 -31.49
C LEU A 10 -34.63 44.97 -30.44
N ASP A 11 -35.46 43.94 -30.50
CA ASP A 11 -36.33 43.60 -29.37
C ASP A 11 -36.59 42.09 -29.35
N GLY A 12 -36.26 41.47 -28.22
CA GLY A 12 -36.81 40.17 -27.84
C GLY A 12 -35.94 38.94 -28.07
N LEU A 13 -34.66 38.98 -27.69
CA LEU A 13 -33.96 37.73 -27.33
C LEU A 13 -34.42 37.33 -25.93
N ALA A 14 -35.62 36.73 -25.83
CA ALA A 14 -36.01 36.00 -24.64
C ALA A 14 -35.01 34.85 -24.48
N ALA A 15 -34.21 34.91 -23.43
CA ALA A 15 -33.31 33.83 -23.06
C ALA A 15 -34.18 32.62 -22.66
N GLU A 16 -34.25 31.63 -23.55
CA GLU A 16 -34.68 30.28 -23.21
C GLU A 16 -33.88 29.81 -21.98
N PRO A 17 -34.52 29.28 -20.93
CA PRO A 17 -33.77 28.73 -19.81
C PRO A 17 -32.95 27.57 -20.33
N LYS A 18 -31.62 27.66 -20.18
CA LYS A 18 -30.73 26.52 -20.37
C LYS A 18 -31.05 25.53 -19.27
N GLU A 19 -31.97 24.62 -19.56
CA GLU A 19 -32.13 23.39 -18.80
C GLU A 19 -30.80 22.65 -18.92
N THR A 20 -29.95 22.83 -17.90
CA THR A 20 -28.78 22.00 -17.69
C THR A 20 -29.28 20.59 -17.51
N VAL A 21 -29.29 19.84 -18.61
CA VAL A 21 -29.45 18.40 -18.62
C VAL A 21 -28.35 17.85 -17.72
N GLN A 22 -28.75 17.46 -16.52
CA GLN A 22 -27.91 16.66 -15.64
C GLN A 22 -27.79 15.28 -16.28
N VAL A 23 -26.78 15.11 -17.13
CA VAL A 23 -26.36 13.79 -17.57
C VAL A 23 -25.57 13.20 -16.41
N ALA A 24 -26.27 12.59 -15.46
CA ALA A 24 -25.68 11.61 -14.58
C ALA A 24 -25.28 10.42 -15.45
N GLU A 25 -24.03 10.42 -15.92
CA GLU A 25 -23.46 9.25 -16.59
C GLU A 25 -23.30 8.14 -15.55
N ASP A 26 -24.26 7.22 -15.54
CA ASP A 26 -24.13 5.90 -14.93
C ASP A 26 -23.17 5.06 -15.80
N VAL A 27 -21.86 5.27 -15.64
CA VAL A 27 -20.80 4.55 -16.38
C VAL A 27 -20.53 3.16 -15.77
N SER A 28 -21.50 2.56 -15.08
CA SER A 28 -21.31 1.30 -14.35
C SER A 28 -21.27 0.05 -15.25
N ASP A 29 -21.73 0.13 -16.50
CA ASP A 29 -21.86 -1.04 -17.40
C ASP A 29 -20.76 -1.15 -18.49
N SER A 30 -19.75 -0.28 -18.46
CA SER A 30 -18.60 -0.38 -19.39
C SER A 30 -17.47 -1.22 -18.77
N PRO A 31 -16.74 -2.05 -19.55
CA PRO A 31 -15.60 -2.83 -19.05
C PRO A 31 -14.50 -1.97 -18.40
N ALA A 32 -14.38 -0.70 -18.80
CA ALA A 32 -13.52 0.29 -18.16
C ALA A 32 -14.01 0.73 -16.76
N GLY A 33 -15.33 0.79 -16.53
CA GLY A 33 -15.95 1.07 -15.23
C GLY A 33 -15.66 -0.07 -14.25
N PHE A 34 -15.89 -1.32 -14.67
CA PHE A 34 -15.57 -2.51 -13.87
C PHE A 34 -14.08 -2.58 -13.48
N ALA A 35 -13.17 -2.37 -14.45
CA ALA A 35 -11.74 -2.36 -14.17
C ALA A 35 -11.32 -1.26 -13.17
N LYS A 36 -11.97 -0.09 -13.23
CA LYS A 36 -11.74 1.03 -12.30
C LYS A 36 -12.20 0.69 -10.88
N GLU A 37 -13.36 0.06 -10.73
CA GLU A 37 -13.88 -0.37 -9.43
C GLU A 37 -13.00 -1.45 -8.79
N GLN A 38 -12.56 -2.42 -9.59
CA GLN A 38 -11.65 -3.46 -9.12
C GLN A 38 -10.29 -2.88 -8.67
N LEU A 39 -9.73 -1.95 -9.43
CA LEU A 39 -8.49 -1.25 -9.07
C LEU A 39 -8.65 -0.48 -7.74
N LYS A 40 -9.76 0.26 -7.56
CA LYS A 40 -10.05 0.96 -6.31
C LYS A 40 -10.12 -0.01 -5.13
N SER A 41 -10.82 -1.13 -5.30
CA SER A 41 -10.93 -2.16 -4.25
C SER A 41 -9.57 -2.73 -3.85
N PHE A 42 -8.66 -2.96 -4.81
CA PHE A 42 -7.31 -3.42 -4.47
C PHE A 42 -6.53 -2.37 -3.67
N ILE A 43 -6.58 -1.10 -4.09
CA ILE A 43 -5.88 0.00 -3.40
C ILE A 43 -6.38 0.13 -1.95
N GLU A 44 -7.70 0.24 -1.76
CA GLU A 44 -8.30 0.38 -0.43
C GLU A 44 -7.95 -0.79 0.50
N ARG A 45 -7.93 -2.02 -0.03
CA ARG A 45 -7.54 -3.21 0.73
C ARG A 45 -6.06 -3.18 1.10
N ILE A 46 -5.18 -2.75 0.19
CA ILE A 46 -3.74 -2.66 0.44
C ILE A 46 -3.44 -1.56 1.47
N GLU A 47 -4.08 -0.40 1.36
CA GLU A 47 -3.90 0.70 2.32
C GLU A 47 -4.26 0.28 3.74
N ARG A 48 -5.41 -0.39 3.91
CA ARG A 48 -5.78 -0.96 5.22
C ARG A 48 -4.75 -1.96 5.74
N LEU A 49 -4.24 -2.85 4.88
CA LEU A 49 -3.22 -3.83 5.29
C LEU A 49 -1.88 -3.17 5.64
N GLU A 50 -1.50 -2.08 4.98
CA GLU A 50 -0.29 -1.31 5.33
C GLU A 50 -0.46 -0.57 6.67
N GLU A 51 -1.66 -0.07 6.98
CA GLU A 51 -1.98 0.49 8.30
C GLU A 51 -1.88 -0.57 9.41
N GLU A 52 -2.50 -1.75 9.21
CA GLU A 52 -2.43 -2.88 10.15
C GLU A 52 -0.98 -3.34 10.36
N LYS A 53 -0.21 -3.47 9.27
CA LYS A 53 1.21 -3.82 9.30
C LYS A 53 2.03 -2.79 10.06
N LYS A 54 1.72 -1.50 9.94
CA LYS A 54 2.38 -0.44 10.70
C LYS A 54 2.06 -0.56 12.19
N ALA A 55 0.80 -0.75 12.55
CA ALA A 55 0.39 -0.95 13.94
C ALA A 55 1.13 -2.13 14.58
N ILE A 56 1.15 -3.29 13.90
CA ILE A 56 1.89 -4.47 14.35
C ILE A 56 3.40 -4.18 14.46
N ALA A 57 3.98 -3.44 13.52
CA ALA A 57 5.39 -3.08 13.57
C ALA A 57 5.72 -2.17 14.76
N ASP A 58 4.81 -1.30 15.16
CA ASP A 58 4.95 -0.45 16.34
C ASP A 58 4.80 -1.27 17.64
N ASP A 59 3.82 -2.18 17.71
CA ASP A 59 3.70 -3.13 18.84
C ASP A 59 4.97 -3.97 19.03
N ILE A 60 5.57 -4.46 17.95
CA ILE A 60 6.84 -5.22 17.99
C ILE A 60 7.97 -4.35 18.55
N LYS A 61 8.03 -3.06 18.21
CA LYS A 61 9.05 -2.15 18.76
C LYS A 61 8.85 -1.94 20.25
N ASP A 62 7.61 -1.81 20.71
CA ASP A 62 7.29 -1.63 22.12
C ASP A 62 7.69 -2.85 22.94
N VAL A 63 7.44 -4.07 22.43
CA VAL A 63 7.92 -5.32 23.08
C VAL A 63 9.46 -5.35 23.15
N PHE A 64 10.17 -4.94 22.10
CA PHE A 64 11.63 -4.86 22.17
C PHE A 64 12.12 -3.77 23.15
N ALA A 65 11.39 -2.66 23.27
CA ALA A 65 11.70 -1.60 24.22
C ALA A 65 11.49 -2.08 25.66
N GLU A 66 10.40 -2.79 25.93
CA GLU A 66 10.11 -3.44 27.21
C GLU A 66 11.21 -4.46 27.56
N ALA A 67 11.57 -5.34 26.63
CA ALA A 67 12.65 -6.30 26.84
C ALA A 67 13.98 -5.60 27.19
N LYS A 68 14.29 -4.50 26.51
CA LYS A 68 15.48 -3.69 26.81
C LYS A 68 15.41 -3.07 28.21
N ALA A 69 14.26 -2.52 28.61
CA ALA A 69 14.05 -1.93 29.93
C ALA A 69 14.20 -2.99 31.04
N ASN A 70 13.81 -4.23 30.76
CA ASN A 70 13.99 -5.39 31.63
C ASN A 70 15.40 -6.02 31.59
N GLY A 71 16.34 -5.43 30.84
CA GLY A 71 17.75 -5.83 30.83
C GLY A 71 18.12 -6.91 29.80
N PHE A 72 17.24 -7.27 28.87
CA PHE A 72 17.55 -8.22 27.81
C PHE A 72 18.33 -7.58 26.65
N ASP A 73 19.24 -8.34 26.04
CA ASP A 73 19.93 -7.93 24.81
C ASP A 73 19.00 -8.10 23.59
N VAL A 74 18.50 -6.98 23.10
CA VAL A 74 17.63 -6.90 21.90
C VAL A 74 18.30 -7.46 20.65
N LYS A 75 19.62 -7.35 20.50
CA LYS A 75 20.33 -7.94 19.35
C LYS A 75 20.28 -9.46 19.42
N ALA A 76 20.54 -10.03 20.60
CA ALA A 76 20.44 -11.47 20.81
C ALA A 76 19.01 -11.98 20.53
N LEU A 77 17.98 -11.28 21.01
CA LEU A 77 16.59 -11.63 20.72
C LEU A 77 16.26 -11.62 19.22
N ARG A 78 16.74 -10.63 18.46
CA ARG A 78 16.58 -10.59 17.00
C ARG A 78 17.28 -11.76 16.30
N THR A 79 18.48 -12.11 16.76
CA THR A 79 19.21 -13.28 16.25
C THR A 79 18.42 -14.56 16.51
N ILE A 80 17.88 -14.75 17.72
CA ILE A 80 17.03 -15.89 18.07
C ILE A 80 15.79 -15.96 17.15
N LEU A 81 15.11 -14.83 16.92
CA LEU A 81 13.95 -14.81 16.02
C LEU A 81 14.30 -15.18 14.58
N LYS A 82 15.50 -14.81 14.09
CA LYS A 82 16.00 -15.23 12.78
C LYS A 82 16.24 -16.74 12.75
N ILE A 83 17.01 -17.25 13.71
CA ILE A 83 17.31 -18.69 13.85
C ILE A 83 16.03 -19.54 13.93
N ARG A 84 14.99 -19.03 14.59
CA ARG A 84 13.70 -19.71 14.72
C ARG A 84 12.87 -19.77 13.43
N LYS A 85 13.19 -18.94 12.43
CA LYS A 85 12.54 -18.96 11.11
C LYS A 85 13.22 -19.88 10.11
N GLU A 86 14.47 -20.25 10.37
CA GLU A 86 15.25 -21.16 9.53
C GLU A 86 14.74 -22.60 9.69
N ASP A 87 14.88 -23.39 8.63
CA ASP A 87 14.58 -24.82 8.69
C ASP A 87 15.50 -25.53 9.69
N VAL A 88 14.94 -26.46 10.46
CA VAL A 88 15.66 -27.07 11.59
C VAL A 88 16.76 -28.01 11.10
N ASP A 89 16.54 -28.71 9.99
CA ASP A 89 17.49 -29.69 9.48
C ASP A 89 18.60 -28.97 8.70
N GLU A 90 18.26 -28.01 7.84
CA GLU A 90 19.25 -27.14 7.18
C GLU A 90 20.16 -26.43 8.20
N ARG A 91 19.57 -25.93 9.31
CA ARG A 91 20.34 -25.28 10.37
C ARG A 91 21.31 -26.25 11.04
N LYS A 92 20.88 -27.47 11.40
CA LYS A 92 21.74 -28.47 12.04
C LYS A 92 22.89 -28.89 11.14
N GLU A 93 22.62 -29.09 9.85
CA GLU A 93 23.65 -29.41 8.87
C GLU A 93 24.71 -28.29 8.78
N HIS A 94 24.25 -27.04 8.69
CA HIS A 94 25.15 -25.89 8.68
C HIS A 94 25.94 -25.73 10.00
N GLU A 95 25.29 -25.88 11.15
CA GLU A 95 25.94 -25.85 12.47
C GLU A 95 27.04 -26.92 12.59
N ALA A 96 26.79 -28.14 12.11
CA ALA A 96 27.79 -29.22 12.12
C ALA A 96 29.02 -28.89 11.25
N ILE A 97 28.80 -28.29 10.07
CA ILE A 97 29.90 -27.86 9.19
C ILE A 97 30.70 -26.72 9.82
N VAL A 98 30.00 -25.73 10.41
CA VAL A 98 30.64 -24.59 11.07
C VAL A 98 31.49 -25.06 12.26
N ASP A 99 30.95 -25.93 13.12
CA ASP A 99 31.69 -26.50 14.26
C ASP A 99 32.96 -27.22 13.79
N LEU A 100 32.86 -28.06 12.75
CA LEU A 100 34.03 -28.72 12.16
C LEU A 100 35.10 -27.72 11.71
N TYR A 101 34.71 -26.64 11.05
CA TYR A 101 35.65 -25.61 10.61
C TYR A 101 36.23 -24.79 11.77
N MET A 102 35.44 -24.48 12.79
CA MET A 102 35.91 -23.77 13.97
C MET A 102 36.93 -24.59 14.76
N GLN A 103 36.69 -25.90 14.91
CA GLN A 103 37.66 -26.83 15.50
C GLN A 103 38.97 -26.87 14.69
N ALA A 104 38.87 -26.96 13.36
CA ALA A 104 40.05 -26.95 12.49
C ALA A 104 40.86 -25.64 12.56
N LEU A 105 40.18 -24.50 12.79
CA LEU A 105 40.79 -23.18 12.91
C LEU A 105 41.18 -22.81 14.36
N GLY A 106 40.86 -23.66 15.35
CA GLY A 106 41.12 -23.38 16.76
C GLY A 106 40.31 -22.22 17.35
N ILE A 107 39.14 -21.93 16.78
CA ILE A 107 38.22 -20.89 17.28
C ILE A 107 37.26 -21.53 18.29
N PHE A 108 37.26 -21.04 19.52
CA PHE A 108 36.35 -21.48 20.58
C PHE A 108 35.57 -20.27 21.09
N VAL A 109 34.25 -20.40 21.15
CA VAL A 109 33.30 -19.39 21.66
C VAL A 109 32.49 -19.97 22.80
#